data_AF-A0A0K8VL81-F1
#
_entry.id   AF-A0A0K8VL81-F1
#
_cell.length_a   1.000
_cell.length_b   1.000
_cell.length_c   1.000
_cell.angle_alpha   90.00
_cell.angle_beta   90.00
_cell.angle_gamma   90.00
#
_symmetry.space_group_name_H-M   'P 1'
#
loop_
_entity.id
_entity.type
_entity.pdbx_description
1 polymer ?
#
loop_
_entity_poly.entity_id
_entity_poly.type
_entity_poly.pdbx_seq_one_letter_code
_entity_poly.pdbx_strand_id
1 'polypeptide(L)'
;MLSYMYIISLQNFYPPNILLQGILNKAIKYQIVNEQLSIYNPTSQQFKNSFKYFKSECQGDNDAVTVSDKEALLIMLQEVTKLKPLWCIRFLEDAKWNFKKSLLIFLSFCDNKKIPETAFN
;
A
#
# COMPACT_ATOMS: atom_id res chain seq x y z
N MET A 1 -33.69 -20.09 26.61
CA MET A 1 -32.89 -21.31 26.35
C MET A 1 -31.43 -20.92 26.57
N LEU A 2 -30.76 -21.61 27.50
CA LEU A 2 -29.53 -21.19 28.18
C LEU A 2 -28.33 -21.13 27.22
N SER A 3 -27.59 -20.02 27.21
CA SER A 3 -26.32 -19.90 26.47
C SER A 3 -25.16 -20.21 27.41
N TYR A 4 -24.38 -21.23 27.07
CA TYR A 4 -23.21 -21.66 27.82
C TYR A 4 -22.07 -20.64 27.65
N MET A 5 -21.63 -20.04 28.76
CA MET A 5 -20.46 -19.19 28.80
C MET A 5 -19.25 -20.05 29.22
N TYR A 6 -18.34 -20.34 28.28
CA TYR A 6 -17.06 -20.97 28.62
C TYR A 6 -16.03 -19.87 28.94
N ILE A 7 -15.70 -19.73 30.22
CA ILE A 7 -14.57 -18.92 30.67
C ILE A 7 -13.37 -19.84 30.78
N ILE A 8 -12.44 -19.75 29.83
CA ILE A 8 -11.16 -20.44 29.91
C ILE A 8 -10.21 -19.50 30.66
N SER A 9 -9.96 -19.79 31.93
CA SER A 9 -8.94 -19.07 32.71
C SER A 9 -7.57 -19.68 32.40
N LEU A 10 -6.75 -18.98 31.63
CA LEU A 10 -5.36 -19.37 31.40
C LEU A 10 -4.47 -18.63 32.41
N GLN A 11 -4.27 -19.25 33.56
CA GLN A 11 -3.09 -19.01 34.37
C GLN A 11 -1.88 -19.59 33.63
N ASN A 12 -0.89 -18.76 33.27
CA ASN A 12 0.55 -19.03 33.50
C ASN A 12 1.48 -17.97 32.86
N PHE A 13 2.30 -17.37 33.73
CA PHE A 13 3.75 -17.11 33.63
C PHE A 13 4.35 -16.49 32.35
N TYR A 14 4.88 -15.26 32.43
CA TYR A 14 5.65 -14.60 31.37
C TYR A 14 7.16 -14.53 31.67
N PRO A 15 8.05 -14.92 30.73
CA PRO A 15 9.48 -14.55 30.74
C PRO A 15 9.73 -13.15 30.13
N PRO A 16 10.92 -12.54 30.35
CA PRO A 16 11.13 -11.11 30.08
C PRO A 16 11.41 -10.78 28.61
N ASN A 17 10.72 -9.73 28.15
CA ASN A 17 11.05 -8.73 27.12
C ASN A 17 11.90 -9.12 25.90
N ILE A 18 11.26 -9.20 24.73
CA ILE A 18 11.92 -9.12 23.41
C ILE A 18 11.34 -7.92 22.67
N LEU A 19 12.14 -6.86 22.48
CA LEU A 19 11.83 -5.68 21.67
C LEU A 19 11.85 -6.07 20.17
N LEU A 20 10.72 -5.95 19.48
CA LEU A 20 10.72 -5.89 18.01
C LEU A 20 10.65 -4.43 17.60
N GLN A 21 11.45 -4.07 16.58
CA GLN A 21 11.58 -2.73 15.98
C GLN A 21 10.90 -2.70 14.58
N GLY A 22 10.48 -1.53 14.11
CA GLY A 22 9.39 -1.32 13.16
C GLY A 22 9.65 -0.13 12.29
N ILE A 23 8.76 0.07 11.32
CA ILE A 23 9.01 0.72 10.02
C ILE A 23 9.39 2.23 10.12
N LEU A 24 9.42 2.80 11.33
CA LEU A 24 9.95 4.14 11.64
C LEU A 24 11.23 4.11 12.52
N ASN A 25 12.02 3.02 12.49
CA ASN A 25 13.06 2.68 13.48
C ASN A 25 12.57 2.56 14.94
N LYS A 26 11.26 2.43 15.12
CA LYS A 26 10.59 1.92 16.33
C LYS A 26 9.46 1.00 15.87
N ALA A 27 9.47 -0.25 16.31
CA ALA A 27 8.24 -1.02 16.41
C ALA A 27 7.98 -1.02 17.89
N ILE A 28 6.71 -0.89 18.15
CA ILE A 28 6.17 -1.21 19.43
C ILE A 28 5.69 -2.63 19.24
N LYS A 29 6.39 -3.58 19.86
CA LYS A 29 5.89 -4.95 19.94
C LYS A 29 4.70 -4.90 20.88
N TYR A 30 3.50 -5.03 20.33
CA TYR A 30 2.32 -5.19 21.14
C TYR A 30 2.25 -6.64 21.61
N GLN A 31 2.16 -6.82 22.92
CA GLN A 31 1.90 -8.11 23.54
C GLN A 31 0.43 -8.13 23.94
N ILE A 32 -0.35 -8.98 23.27
CA ILE A 32 -1.73 -9.24 23.68
C ILE A 32 -1.65 -10.08 24.96
N VAL A 33 -1.94 -9.45 26.10
CA VAL A 33 -1.94 -10.12 27.40
C VAL A 33 -3.30 -10.72 27.74
N ASN A 34 -4.36 -10.07 27.27
CA ASN A 34 -5.75 -10.52 27.40
C ASN A 34 -6.52 -10.00 26.20
N GLU A 35 -7.26 -10.87 25.52
CA GLU A 35 -8.16 -10.51 24.43
C GLU A 35 -9.49 -11.25 24.61
N GLN A 36 -10.58 -10.54 24.31
CA GLN A 36 -11.91 -11.13 24.24
C GLN A 36 -12.54 -10.77 22.91
N LEU A 37 -12.80 -11.79 22.10
CA LEU A 37 -13.50 -11.66 20.83
C LEU A 37 -14.96 -12.04 21.01
N SER A 38 -15.87 -11.13 20.63
CA SER A 38 -17.32 -11.39 20.66
C SER A 38 -17.85 -11.52 19.23
N ILE A 39 -18.49 -12.65 18.94
CA ILE A 39 -18.99 -12.99 17.60
C ILE A 39 -20.51 -12.89 17.61
N TYR A 40 -21.05 -12.09 16.70
CA TYR A 40 -22.49 -11.87 16.54
C TYR A 40 -22.91 -12.01 15.09
N ASN A 41 -24.17 -12.35 14.87
CA ASN A 41 -24.76 -12.25 13.54
C ASN A 41 -24.89 -10.77 13.14
N PRO A 42 -24.59 -10.42 11.88
CA PRO A 42 -24.73 -9.05 11.41
C PRO A 42 -26.21 -8.63 11.40
N THR A 43 -26.47 -7.37 11.69
CA THR A 43 -27.81 -6.78 11.50
C THR A 43 -28.16 -6.68 10.01
N SER A 44 -29.45 -6.59 9.69
CA SER A 44 -29.92 -6.45 8.30
C SER A 44 -29.33 -5.23 7.59
N GLN A 45 -29.03 -4.14 8.32
CA GLN A 45 -28.39 -2.96 7.76
C GLN A 45 -26.90 -3.21 7.48
N GLN A 46 -26.18 -3.85 8.40
CA GLN A 46 -24.77 -4.21 8.20
C GLN A 46 -24.61 -5.14 7.00
N PHE A 47 -25.47 -6.17 6.89
CA PHE A 47 -25.48 -7.07 5.74
C PHE A 47 -25.68 -6.30 4.42
N LYS A 48 -26.71 -5.45 4.32
CA LYS A 48 -26.98 -4.65 3.11
C LYS A 48 -25.81 -3.73 2.74
N ASN A 49 -25.15 -3.13 3.72
CA ASN A 49 -24.02 -2.24 3.46
C ASN A 49 -22.76 -3.00 3.02
N SER A 50 -22.48 -4.16 3.61
CA SER A 50 -21.31 -4.98 3.25
C SER A 50 -21.33 -5.46 1.80
N PHE A 51 -22.53 -5.68 1.24
CA PHE A 51 -22.72 -6.10 -0.14
C PHE A 51 -23.19 -4.98 -1.08
N LYS A 52 -23.12 -3.72 -0.63
CA LYS A 52 -23.51 -2.58 -1.47
C LYS A 52 -22.50 -2.40 -2.60
N TYR A 53 -22.89 -2.80 -3.81
CA TYR A 53 -22.11 -2.57 -5.01
C TYR A 53 -22.22 -1.10 -5.41
N PHE A 54 -21.12 -0.36 -5.31
CA PHE A 54 -21.01 0.94 -5.97
C PHE A 54 -20.57 0.67 -7.40
N LYS A 55 -21.41 1.00 -8.39
CA LYS A 55 -20.88 1.25 -9.72
C LYS A 55 -19.92 2.42 -9.54
N SER A 56 -18.63 2.19 -9.76
CA SER A 56 -17.72 3.30 -10.01
C SER A 56 -18.27 3.93 -11.28
N GLU A 57 -19.04 5.01 -11.13
CA GLU A 57 -19.09 6.02 -12.17
C GLU A 57 -17.62 6.36 -12.37
N CYS A 58 -17.08 5.96 -13.52
CA CYS A 58 -15.78 6.44 -13.95
C CYS A 58 -15.90 7.96 -13.92
N GLN A 59 -15.37 8.58 -12.86
CA GLN A 59 -15.27 10.02 -12.79
C GLN A 59 -14.51 10.42 -14.05
N GLY A 60 -15.22 11.12 -14.94
CA GLY A 60 -14.66 11.55 -16.20
C GLY A 60 -13.45 12.43 -15.92
N ASP A 61 -12.27 11.91 -16.30
CA ASP A 61 -11.12 12.59 -16.89
C ASP A 61 -10.92 14.07 -16.51
N ASN A 62 -11.02 14.38 -15.21
CA ASN A 62 -10.60 15.64 -14.62
C ASN A 62 -9.45 15.39 -13.62
N ASP A 63 -8.65 14.35 -13.86
CA ASP A 63 -7.44 14.04 -13.09
C ASP A 63 -6.29 14.90 -13.61
N ALA A 64 -6.37 16.20 -13.34
CA ALA A 64 -5.17 17.02 -13.37
C ALA A 64 -4.22 16.50 -12.27
N VAL A 65 -3.18 15.77 -12.67
CA VAL A 65 -2.16 15.23 -11.76
C VAL A 65 -1.63 16.34 -10.87
N THR A 66 -1.91 16.25 -9.57
CA THR A 66 -1.49 17.26 -8.60
C THR A 66 0.02 17.21 -8.40
N VAL A 67 0.61 18.26 -7.81
CA VAL A 67 2.05 18.29 -7.52
C VAL A 67 2.46 17.11 -6.62
N SER A 68 1.62 16.73 -5.66
CA SER A 68 1.88 15.58 -4.79
C SER A 68 1.86 14.25 -5.55
N ASP A 69 0.94 14.10 -6.51
CA ASP A 69 0.88 12.90 -7.36
C ASP A 69 2.13 12.79 -8.23
N LYS A 70 2.66 13.92 -8.73
CA LYS A 70 3.90 13.97 -9.50
C LYS A 70 5.10 13.47 -8.70
N GLU A 71 5.23 13.90 -7.45
CA GLU A 71 6.30 13.46 -6.55
C GLU A 71 6.18 11.96 -6.25
N ALA A 72 4.97 11.47 -5.97
CA ALA A 72 4.73 10.05 -5.73
C ALA A 72 5.07 9.18 -6.96
N LEU A 73 4.66 9.61 -8.15
CA LEU A 73 4.98 8.92 -9.42
C LEU A 73 6.48 8.91 -9.70
N LEU A 74 7.17 10.00 -9.40
CA LEU A 74 8.62 10.12 -9.56
C LEU A 74 9.35 9.14 -8.63
N ILE A 75 8.97 9.06 -7.36
CA ILE A 75 9.55 8.11 -6.39
C ILE A 75 9.30 6.68 -6.84
N MET A 76 8.06 6.37 -7.25
CA MET A 76 7.70 5.01 -7.70
C MET A 76 8.52 4.59 -8.93
N LEU A 77 8.70 5.49 -9.91
CA LEU A 77 9.46 5.16 -11.12
C LEU A 77 10.96 4.98 -10.82
N GLN A 78 11.53 5.80 -9.93
CA GLN A 78 12.91 5.63 -9.47
C GLN A 78 13.11 4.28 -8.77
N GLU A 79 12.19 3.88 -7.90
CA GLU A 79 12.30 2.61 -7.17
C GLU A 79 12.28 1.39 -8.10
N VAL A 80 11.44 1.43 -9.14
CA VAL A 80 11.30 0.33 -10.09
C VAL A 80 12.46 0.26 -11.08
N THR A 81 12.92 1.41 -11.59
CA THR A 81 13.90 1.45 -12.69
C THR A 81 15.35 1.66 -12.22
N LYS A 82 15.55 2.08 -10.97
CA LYS A 82 16.84 2.50 -10.40
C LYS A 82 17.52 3.62 -11.20
N LEU A 83 16.72 4.42 -11.91
CA LEU A 83 17.20 5.57 -12.66
C LEU A 83 17.34 6.80 -11.76
N LYS A 84 18.23 7.70 -12.17
CA LYS A 84 18.32 9.04 -11.62
C LYS A 84 17.02 9.83 -11.84
N PRO A 85 16.70 10.77 -10.95
CA PRO A 85 15.47 11.57 -11.03
C PRO A 85 15.27 12.24 -12.40
N LEU A 86 16.35 12.76 -12.99
CA LEU A 86 16.30 13.43 -14.29
C LEU A 86 15.71 12.56 -15.41
N TRP A 87 16.06 11.26 -15.44
CA TRP A 87 15.55 10.33 -16.46
C TRP A 87 14.11 9.93 -16.17
N CYS A 88 13.78 9.74 -14.89
CA CYS A 88 12.41 9.43 -14.48
C CYS A 88 11.45 10.58 -14.84
N ILE A 89 11.86 11.84 -14.61
CA ILE A 89 11.08 13.03 -14.98
C ILE A 89 10.83 13.04 -16.49
N ARG A 90 11.86 12.82 -17.32
CA ARG A 90 11.71 12.78 -18.78
C ARG A 90 10.67 11.75 -19.23
N PHE A 91 10.74 10.52 -18.71
CA PHE A 91 9.78 9.48 -19.07
C PHE A 91 8.36 9.78 -18.57
N LEU A 92 8.22 10.40 -17.40
CA LEU A 92 6.92 10.83 -16.88
C LEU A 92 6.34 11.99 -17.71
N GLU A 93 7.14 12.97 -18.10
CA GLU A 93 6.71 14.09 -18.95
C GLU A 93 6.27 13.61 -20.33
N ASP A 94 7.08 12.76 -20.98
CA ASP A 94 6.75 12.17 -22.29
C ASP A 94 5.45 11.34 -22.24
N ALA A 95 5.19 10.70 -21.09
CA ALA A 95 3.99 9.92 -20.83
C ALA A 95 2.78 10.75 -20.35
N LYS A 96 2.91 12.09 -20.27
CA LYS A 96 1.89 12.98 -19.65
C LYS A 96 1.51 12.53 -18.24
N TRP A 97 2.51 12.17 -17.43
CA TRP A 97 2.37 11.70 -16.06
C TRP A 97 1.56 10.40 -15.90
N ASN A 98 1.41 9.61 -16.98
CA ASN A 98 0.81 8.28 -16.90
C ASN A 98 1.89 7.22 -16.61
N PHE A 99 1.82 6.59 -15.44
CA PHE A 99 2.81 5.63 -14.98
C PHE A 99 3.00 4.41 -15.90
N LYS A 100 1.91 3.86 -16.43
CA LYS A 100 1.99 2.68 -17.31
C LYS A 100 2.67 3.04 -18.63
N LYS A 101 2.34 4.20 -19.19
CA LYS A 101 2.97 4.69 -20.43
C LYS A 101 4.45 5.02 -20.21
N SER A 102 4.83 5.61 -19.08
CA SER A 102 6.25 5.93 -18.81
C SER A 102 7.11 4.68 -18.72
N LEU A 103 6.60 3.60 -18.11
CA LEU A 103 7.29 2.30 -18.09
C LEU A 103 7.45 1.70 -19.49
N LEU A 104 6.45 1.80 -20.35
CA LEU A 104 6.55 1.31 -21.73
C LEU A 104 7.61 2.09 -22.52
N ILE A 105 7.68 3.42 -22.34
CA ILE A 105 8.71 4.25 -22.96
C ILE A 105 10.09 3.85 -22.43
N PHE A 106 10.25 3.68 -21.12
CA PHE A 106 11.49 3.20 -20.51
C PHE A 106 11.97 1.87 -21.11
N LEU A 107 11.09 0.87 -21.19
CA LEU A 107 11.44 -0.43 -21.78
C LEU A 107 11.91 -0.29 -23.24
N SER A 108 11.22 0.53 -24.03
CA SER A 108 11.62 0.80 -25.41
C SER A 108 13.02 1.44 -25.51
N PHE A 109 13.41 2.25 -24.52
CA PHE A 109 14.74 2.85 -24.46
C PHE A 109 15.80 1.84 -24.01
N CYS A 110 15.47 0.92 -23.10
CA CYS A 110 16.34 -0.19 -22.71
C CYS A 110 16.64 -1.12 -23.90
N ASP A 111 15.61 -1.52 -24.64
CA ASP A 111 15.75 -2.42 -25.80
C ASP A 111 16.65 -1.82 -26.88
N ASN A 112 16.54 -0.51 -27.09
CA ASN A 112 17.35 0.24 -28.04
C ASN A 112 18.73 0.66 -27.50
N LYS A 113 19.10 0.27 -26.27
CA LYS A 113 20.36 0.67 -25.59
C LYS A 113 20.61 2.18 -25.61
N LYS A 114 19.54 2.98 -25.50
CA LYS A 114 19.61 4.46 -25.55
C LYS A 114 19.87 5.09 -24.19
N ILE A 115 19.80 4.31 -23.12
CA ILE A 115 20.05 4.79 -21.75
C ILE A 115 21.52 4.54 -21.41
N PRO A 116 22.33 5.58 -21.18
CA PRO A 116 23.72 5.39 -20.76
C PRO A 116 23.77 4.80 -19.36
N GLU A 117 24.79 4.00 -19.05
CA GLU A 117 24.95 3.40 -17.70
C GLU A 117 25.02 4.46 -16.60
N THR A 118 25.51 5.66 -16.91
CA THR A 118 25.56 6.81 -15.99
C THR A 118 24.19 7.34 -15.56
N ALA A 119 23.11 6.90 -16.22
CA ALA A 119 21.74 7.26 -15.90
C ALA A 119 21.18 6.51 -14.67
N PHE A 120 21.79 5.38 -14.30
CA PHE A 120 21.36 4.56 -13.18
C PHE A 120 22.04 5.02 -11.88
N ASN A 121 21.37 4.78 -10.76
CA ASN A 121 21.85 5.02 -9.39
C ASN A 121 22.41 3.75 -8.76
#